data_AF-A0A945ZU39-F1
#
_entry.id   AF-A0A945ZU39-F1
#
_cell.length_a   1.000
_cell.length_b   1.000
_cell.length_c   1.000
_cell.angle_alpha   90.00
_cell.angle_beta   90.00
_cell.angle_gamma   90.00
#
_symmetry.space_group_name_H-M   'P 1'
#
loop_
_entity.id
_entity.type
_entity.pdbx_description
1 polymer ?
#
loop_
_entity_poly.entity_id
_entity_poly.type
_entity_poly.pdbx_seq_one_letter_code
_entity_poly.pdbx_strand_id
1 'polypeptide(L)'
;MKVDQRFLLLLLILCISCNEESISKKENNSKPNIIYILADDLGYGDVQYFNKDGKIPTPNINSMANNGVVFTDAHTSSAVCTPTR
;
A
#
# COMPACT_ATOMS: atom_id res chain seq x y z
N MET A 1 44.74 33.72 -16.95
CA MET A 1 43.90 32.51 -16.90
C MET A 1 42.48 32.93 -17.26
N LYS A 2 41.97 32.61 -18.45
CA LYS A 2 40.61 32.99 -18.88
C LYS A 2 39.69 31.85 -18.47
N VAL A 3 38.75 32.12 -17.56
CA VAL A 3 37.75 31.13 -17.16
C VAL A 3 36.70 31.07 -18.27
N ASP A 4 36.46 29.88 -18.81
CA ASP A 4 35.52 29.67 -19.92
C ASP A 4 34.07 29.90 -19.47
N GLN A 5 33.32 30.68 -20.25
CA GLN A 5 31.92 31.01 -19.98
C GLN A 5 31.00 29.77 -19.95
N ARG A 6 31.43 28.69 -20.62
CA ARG A 6 30.77 27.37 -20.57
C ARG A 6 30.89 26.72 -19.19
N PHE A 7 32.01 26.93 -18.51
CA PHE A 7 32.24 26.42 -17.16
C PHE A 7 31.34 27.14 -16.14
N LEU A 8 31.16 28.45 -16.31
CA LEU A 8 30.25 29.26 -15.49
C LEU A 8 28.78 28.84 -15.69
N LEU A 9 28.38 28.53 -16.92
CA LEU A 9 27.03 28.06 -17.25
C LEU A 9 26.76 26.66 -16.64
N LEU A 10 27.76 25.77 -16.66
CA LEU A 10 27.65 24.44 -16.07
C LEU A 10 27.50 24.48 -14.55
N LEU A 11 28.25 25.38 -13.89
CA LEU A 11 28.15 25.64 -12.44
C LEU A 11 26.77 26.18 -12.06
N LEU A 12 26.20 27.07 -12.87
CA LEU A 12 24.87 27.64 -12.64
C LEU A 12 23.77 26.57 -12.73
N ILE A 13 23.85 25.66 -13.71
CA ILE A 13 22.92 24.53 -13.86
C ILE A 13 23.01 23.58 -12.66
N LEU A 14 24.23 23.31 -12.17
CA LEU A 14 24.45 22.47 -11.00
C LEU A 14 23.83 23.07 -9.72
N CYS A 15 23.88 24.40 -9.57
CA CYS A 15 23.28 25.10 -8.44
C CYS A 15 21.74 25.08 -8.46
N ILE A 16 21.11 25.09 -9.64
CA ILE A 16 19.63 25.12 -9.75
C ILE A 16 19.02 23.73 -9.51
N SER A 17 19.76 22.64 -9.78
CA SER A 17 19.30 21.27 -9.51
C SER A 17 19.26 20.89 -8.02
N CYS A 18 19.80 21.72 -7.12
CA CYS A 18 19.80 21.48 -5.68
C CYS A 18 18.64 22.19 -4.93
N ASN A 19 17.55 22.51 -5.60
CA ASN A 19 16.31 22.86 -4.89
C ASN A 19 15.55 21.58 -4.53
N GLU A 20 15.94 20.96 -3.41
CA GLU A 20 14.97 20.20 -2.62
C GLU A 20 13.98 21.21 -2.04
N GLU A 21 12.83 21.35 -2.70
CA GLU A 21 11.65 21.84 -2.01
C GLU A 21 11.39 20.90 -0.83
N SER A 22 11.85 21.31 0.34
CA SER A 22 11.45 20.73 1.61
C SER A 22 9.96 21.05 1.80
N ILE A 23 9.13 20.28 1.10
CA ILE A 23 7.72 20.15 1.43
C ILE A 23 7.73 19.63 2.86
N SER A 24 7.55 20.54 3.81
CA SER A 24 7.17 20.26 5.17
C SER A 24 5.83 19.53 5.10
N LYS A 25 5.90 18.23 4.80
CA LYS A 25 4.83 17.28 5.04
C LYS A 25 4.64 17.39 6.54
N LYS A 26 3.55 18.05 6.93
CA LYS A 26 3.05 18.03 8.30
C LYS A 26 2.84 16.55 8.62
N GLU A 27 3.86 15.91 9.18
CA GLU A 27 3.76 14.53 9.62
C GLU A 27 2.70 14.52 10.71
N ASN A 28 1.50 14.06 10.36
CA ASN A 28 0.55 13.60 11.34
C ASN A 28 1.21 12.42 12.03
N ASN A 29 1.99 12.72 13.08
CA ASN A 29 2.73 11.77 13.90
C ASN A 29 1.79 10.91 14.77
N SER A 30 0.48 10.93 14.46
CA SER A 30 -0.50 9.99 14.99
C SER A 30 -0.29 8.65 14.31
N LYS A 31 0.04 7.63 15.11
CA LYS A 31 0.05 6.25 14.64
C LYS A 31 -1.32 5.91 14.03
N PRO A 32 -1.37 5.15 12.93
CA PRO A 32 -2.64 4.71 12.39
C PRO A 32 -3.35 3.80 13.39
N ASN A 33 -4.67 3.82 13.38
CA ASN A 33 -5.45 2.80 14.07
C ASN A 33 -5.39 1.51 13.24
N ILE A 34 -5.22 0.36 13.91
CA ILE A 34 -5.24 -0.96 13.28
C ILE A 34 -6.54 -1.65 13.68
N ILE A 35 -7.35 -2.02 12.69
CA ILE A 35 -8.56 -2.82 12.88
C ILE A 35 -8.29 -4.21 12.31
N TYR A 36 -8.33 -5.23 13.17
CA TYR A 36 -8.18 -6.62 12.77
C TYR A 36 -9.55 -7.31 12.74
N ILE A 37 -9.98 -7.73 11.56
CA ILE A 37 -11.25 -8.43 11.33
C ILE A 37 -10.90 -9.89 11.00
N LEU A 38 -11.35 -10.81 11.86
CA LEU A 38 -11.19 -12.25 11.67
C LEU A 38 -12.58 -12.90 11.60
N ALA A 39 -12.86 -13.58 10.49
CA ALA A 39 -14.08 -14.37 10.31
C ALA A 39 -13.76 -15.86 10.57
N ASP A 40 -14.64 -16.54 11.29
CA ASP A 40 -14.57 -17.99 11.48
C ASP A 40 -15.19 -18.71 10.29
N ASP A 41 -14.63 -19.85 9.89
CA ASP A 41 -15.13 -20.70 8.80
C ASP A 41 -15.45 -19.99 7.47
N LEU A 42 -14.75 -18.89 7.16
CA LEU A 42 -14.87 -18.20 5.87
C LEU A 42 -13.92 -18.83 4.84
N GLY A 43 -14.47 -19.55 3.87
CA GLY A 43 -13.73 -20.15 2.78
C GLY A 43 -13.30 -19.13 1.72
N TYR A 44 -12.25 -19.48 0.96
CA TYR A 44 -11.71 -18.62 -0.10
C TYR A 44 -12.77 -18.22 -1.15
N GLY A 45 -13.63 -19.16 -1.54
CA GLY A 45 -14.68 -18.94 -2.54
C GLY A 45 -15.96 -18.28 -2.03
N ASP A 46 -16.06 -18.00 -0.72
CA ASP A 46 -17.25 -17.38 -0.12
C ASP A 46 -17.31 -15.88 -0.35
N VAL A 47 -16.15 -15.25 -0.60
CA VAL A 47 -16.05 -13.84 -0.95
C VAL A 47 -16.23 -13.68 -2.45
N GLN A 48 -17.21 -12.86 -2.86
CA GLN A 48 -17.56 -12.64 -4.27
C GLN A 48 -16.38 -12.13 -5.11
N TYR A 49 -15.44 -11.39 -4.51
CA TYR A 49 -14.22 -10.96 -5.19
C TYR A 49 -13.38 -12.12 -5.75
N PHE A 50 -13.33 -13.26 -5.04
CA PHE A 50 -12.59 -14.45 -5.45
C PHE A 50 -13.44 -15.44 -6.25
N ASN A 51 -14.77 -15.34 -6.15
CA ASN A 51 -15.72 -16.17 -6.89
C ASN A 51 -16.81 -15.29 -7.52
N LYS A 52 -16.66 -14.97 -8.81
CA LYS A 52 -17.61 -14.14 -9.55
C LYS A 52 -19.02 -14.74 -9.62
N ASP A 53 -19.11 -16.07 -9.58
CA ASP A 53 -20.37 -16.82 -9.57
C ASP A 53 -20.89 -17.07 -8.14
N GLY A 54 -20.24 -16.48 -7.13
CA GLY A 54 -20.62 -16.54 -5.73
C GLY A 54 -22.03 -15.98 -5.50
N LYS A 55 -22.86 -16.76 -4.78
CA LYS A 55 -24.27 -16.43 -4.55
C LYS A 55 -24.47 -15.29 -3.53
N ILE A 56 -23.50 -15.07 -2.66
CA ILE A 56 -23.60 -14.11 -1.55
C ILE A 56 -22.87 -12.83 -1.96
N PRO A 57 -23.57 -11.68 -2.07
CA PRO A 57 -22.92 -10.43 -2.37
C PRO A 57 -22.10 -9.94 -1.16
N THR A 58 -20.82 -9.61 -1.40
CA THR A 58 -19.91 -9.09 -0.36
C THR A 58 -19.38 -7.70 -0.70
N PRO A 59 -20.24 -6.68 -0.91
CA PRO A 59 -19.84 -5.39 -1.49
C PRO A 59 -18.79 -4.65 -0.66
N ASN A 60 -18.85 -4.74 0.67
CA ASN A 60 -17.87 -4.09 1.55
C ASN A 60 -16.49 -4.76 1.47
N ILE A 61 -16.44 -6.10 1.39
CA ILE A 61 -15.19 -6.85 1.23
C ILE A 61 -14.60 -6.59 -0.17
N ASN A 62 -15.45 -6.53 -1.20
CA ASN A 62 -15.03 -6.18 -2.56
C ASN A 62 -14.43 -4.77 -2.61
N SER A 63 -15.04 -3.81 -1.92
CA SER A 63 -14.50 -2.44 -1.81
C SER A 63 -13.13 -2.44 -1.11
N MET A 64 -12.98 -3.18 -0.01
CA MET A 64 -11.68 -3.31 0.67
C MET A 64 -10.61 -3.94 -0.23
N ALA A 65 -10.96 -4.99 -0.99
CA ALA A 65 -10.06 -5.66 -1.92
C ALA A 65 -9.61 -4.73 -3.06
N ASN A 66 -10.53 -3.96 -3.64
CA ASN A 66 -10.25 -3.00 -4.72
C ASN A 66 -9.39 -1.81 -4.28
N ASN A 67 -9.47 -1.40 -3.02
CA ASN A 67 -8.75 -0.25 -2.47
C ASN A 67 -7.55 -0.65 -1.60
N GLY A 68 -7.19 -1.92 -1.59
CA GLY A 68 -6.20 -2.49 -0.68
C GLY A 68 -5.21 -3.42 -1.36
N VAL A 69 -4.54 -4.20 -0.54
CA VAL A 69 -3.65 -5.28 -0.99
C VAL A 69 -4.35 -6.60 -0.71
N VAL A 70 -4.39 -7.47 -1.72
CA VAL A 70 -5.04 -8.78 -1.65
C VAL A 70 -3.96 -9.87 -1.72
N PHE A 71 -3.94 -10.74 -0.71
CA PHE A 71 -3.09 -11.92 -0.70
C PHE A 71 -3.89 -13.13 -1.21
N THR A 72 -3.56 -13.61 -2.40
CA THR A 72 -4.28 -14.74 -3.03
C THR A 72 -3.75 -16.11 -2.60
N ASP A 73 -2.63 -16.15 -1.89
CA ASP A 73 -1.94 -17.37 -1.43
C ASP A 73 -1.62 -17.27 0.07
N ALA A 74 -2.64 -16.97 0.88
CA ALA A 74 -2.55 -16.91 2.33
C ALA A 74 -3.02 -18.24 2.94
N HIS A 75 -2.20 -18.83 3.81
CA HIS A 75 -2.46 -20.13 4.44
C HIS A 75 -2.49 -20.02 5.96
N THR A 76 -3.35 -20.81 6.59
CA THR A 76 -3.31 -21.05 8.04
C THR A 76 -2.32 -22.18 8.36
N SER A 77 -1.71 -22.13 9.54
CA SER A 77 -0.85 -23.21 10.07
C SER A 77 -1.63 -24.49 10.37
N SER A 78 -2.96 -24.44 10.47
CA SER A 78 -3.81 -25.58 10.78
C SER A 78 -5.22 -25.46 10.18
N ALA A 79 -5.86 -26.59 9.89
CA ALA A 79 -7.22 -26.64 9.35
C ALA A 79 -8.33 -26.59 10.42
N VAL A 80 -8.00 -26.34 11.69
CA VAL A 80 -8.97 -26.26 12.80
C VAL A 80 -8.82 -24.96 13.59
N CYS A 81 -9.91 -24.47 14.18
CA CYS A 81 -9.99 -23.13 14.76
C CYS A 81 -8.97 -22.88 15.90
N THR A 82 -8.81 -23.83 16.83
CA THR A 82 -7.99 -23.64 18.04
C THR A 82 -6.50 -23.39 17.74
N PRO A 83 -5.78 -24.21 16.95
CA PRO A 83 -4.37 -23.94 16.60
C PRO A 83 -4.18 -22.86 15.52
N THR A 84 -5.25 -22.37 14.89
CA THR A 84 -5.17 -21.25 13.92
C THR A 84 -5.09 -19.89 14.62
N ARG A 85 -5.64 -19.78 15.83
CA ARG A 85 -5.75 -18.54 16.62
C ARG A 85 -4.71 -18.51 17.73
#